data_AF-A0A415M1Q3-F1
#
_entry.id   AF-A0A415M1Q3-F1
#
_cell.length_a   1.000
_cell.length_b   1.000
_cell.length_c   1.000
_cell.angle_alpha   90.00
_cell.angle_beta   90.00
_cell.angle_gamma   90.00
#
_symmetry.space_group_name_H-M   'P 1'
#
loop_
_entity.id
_entity.type
_entity.pdbx_description
1 polymer ?
#
loop_
_entity_poly.entity_id
_entity_poly.type
_entity_poly.pdbx_seq_one_letter_code
_entity_poly.pdbx_strand_id
1 'polypeptide(L)'
;MKQVAKGLQMEGNFGTAHVYRSSLNAIIAYRGKGDFTFNEVTPEWIKGFEIHLRGRGCSWNTVSTYLRTFRAVYNRAVDCRGAVYVPHLFRSVYTGTRADRKRALDTEDIQKVFTKLPQSSAVTSDMRRTQELFVLMFLLRGLPFVDLAYLRKSDLHDNVITYRRRKTGRPLS
;
A
#
# COMPACT_ATOMS: atom_id res chain seq x y z
N MET A 1 9.60 3.45 15.22
CA MET A 1 8.80 3.72 13.98
C MET A 1 9.12 5.05 13.30
N LYS A 2 9.10 6.20 14.01
CA LYS A 2 9.36 7.53 13.40
C LYS A 2 10.67 7.57 12.59
N GLN A 3 11.76 7.08 13.19
CA GLN A 3 13.07 7.00 12.52
C GLN A 3 13.04 6.13 11.26
N VAL A 4 12.42 4.94 11.32
CA VAL A 4 12.27 4.05 10.16
C VAL A 4 11.48 4.72 9.03
N ALA A 5 10.38 5.40 9.37
CA ALA A 5 9.59 6.15 8.39
C ALA A 5 10.36 7.33 7.77
N LYS A 6 11.26 7.97 8.53
CA LYS A 6 12.14 9.04 8.01
C LYS A 6 13.20 8.46 7.06
N GLY A 7 13.83 7.35 7.43
CA GLY A 7 14.76 6.61 6.56
C GLY A 7 14.14 6.26 5.22
N LEU A 8 12.97 5.60 5.24
CA LEU A 8 12.23 5.25 4.03
C LEU A 8 11.86 6.47 3.18
N GLN A 9 11.56 7.62 3.79
CA GLN A 9 11.28 8.84 3.02
C GLN A 9 12.53 9.37 2.31
N MET A 10 13.69 9.34 2.97
CA MET A 10 14.97 9.77 2.38
C MET A 10 15.39 8.86 1.22
N GLU A 11 15.05 7.57 1.31
CA GLU A 11 15.25 6.59 0.23
C GLU A 11 14.21 6.70 -0.92
N GLY A 12 13.24 7.62 -0.83
CA GLY A 12 12.18 7.79 -1.83
C GLY A 12 11.03 6.79 -1.72
N ASN A 13 11.00 5.96 -0.67
CA ASN A 13 9.96 4.97 -0.38
C ASN A 13 8.75 5.58 0.36
N PHE A 14 8.17 6.63 -0.21
CA PHE A 14 7.09 7.42 0.42
C PHE A 14 5.86 6.60 0.81
N GLY A 15 5.45 5.64 -0.02
CA GLY A 15 4.29 4.78 0.27
C GLY A 15 4.51 3.92 1.52
N THR A 16 5.67 3.27 1.62
CA THR A 16 6.04 2.48 2.80
C THR A 16 6.21 3.37 4.02
N ALA A 17 6.86 4.54 3.87
CA ALA A 17 6.99 5.52 4.95
C ALA A 17 5.63 5.96 5.51
N HIS A 18 4.64 6.19 4.64
CA HIS A 18 3.28 6.54 5.04
C HIS A 18 2.63 5.42 5.87
N VAL A 19 2.75 4.16 5.45
CA VAL A 19 2.23 3.01 6.21
C VAL A 19 2.83 2.94 7.62
N TYR A 20 4.14 3.19 7.77
CA TYR A 20 4.79 3.21 9.08
C TYR A 20 4.28 4.34 9.98
N ARG A 21 4.01 5.53 9.42
CA ARG A 21 3.42 6.65 10.19
C ARG A 21 1.99 6.35 10.60
N SER A 22 1.17 5.85 9.69
CA SER A 22 -0.22 5.49 9.97
C SER A 22 -0.31 4.39 11.03
N SER A 23 0.57 3.38 10.96
CA SER A 23 0.68 2.33 11.98
C SER A 23 1.08 2.90 13.34
N LEU A 24 2.06 3.81 13.38
CA LEU A 24 2.47 4.48 14.62
C LEU A 24 1.33 5.29 15.24
N ASN A 25 0.63 6.08 14.43
CA ASN A 25 -0.50 6.88 14.89
C ASN A 25 -1.62 6.00 15.46
N ALA A 26 -1.87 4.84 14.85
CA ALA A 26 -2.84 3.87 15.36
C ALA A 26 -2.40 3.28 16.71
N ILE A 27 -1.11 3.00 16.92
CA ILE A 27 -0.57 2.54 18.20
C ILE A 27 -0.70 3.63 19.28
N ILE A 28 -0.35 4.88 18.95
CA ILE A 28 -0.49 6.01 19.87
C ILE A 28 -1.95 6.20 20.28
N ALA A 29 -2.88 6.13 19.31
CA ALA A 29 -4.31 6.23 19.57
C ALA A 29 -4.85 5.10 20.45
N TYR A 30 -4.35 3.86 20.26
CA TYR A 30 -4.73 2.73 21.11
C TYR A 30 -4.26 2.89 22.56
N ARG A 31 -3.03 3.38 22.73
CA ARG A 31 -2.37 3.45 24.04
C ARG A 31 -2.74 4.68 24.86
N GLY A 32 -3.13 5.79 24.21
CA GLY A 32 -3.59 7.01 24.88
C GLY A 32 -2.51 7.84 25.61
N LYS A 33 -1.24 7.40 25.65
CA LYS A 33 -0.09 8.11 26.27
C LYS A 33 1.16 8.08 25.38
N GLY A 34 2.01 9.10 25.48
CA GLY A 34 3.15 9.35 24.57
C GLY A 34 4.32 8.36 24.60
N ASP A 35 4.68 7.82 25.77
CA ASP A 35 5.92 7.04 25.93
C ASP A 35 5.70 5.52 25.92
N PHE A 36 5.77 4.88 24.76
CA PHE A 36 5.58 3.43 24.62
C PHE A 36 6.92 2.69 24.63
N THR A 37 7.06 1.70 25.50
CA THR A 37 8.26 0.86 25.60
C THR A 37 8.01 -0.55 25.09
N PHE A 38 9.02 -1.18 24.50
CA PHE A 38 8.87 -2.55 23.98
C PHE A 38 8.68 -3.61 25.08
N ASN A 39 9.02 -3.29 26.33
CA ASN A 39 8.83 -4.17 27.47
C ASN A 39 7.35 -4.35 27.84
N GLU A 40 6.49 -3.39 27.47
CA GLU A 40 5.04 -3.47 27.67
C GLU A 40 4.35 -4.35 26.61
N VAL A 41 5.09 -4.87 25.61
CA VAL A 41 4.53 -5.60 24.48
C VAL A 41 4.43 -7.10 24.79
N THR A 42 3.22 -7.54 25.12
CA THR A 42 2.90 -8.95 25.34
C THR A 42 1.98 -9.49 24.23
N PRO A 43 1.80 -10.82 24.11
CA PRO A 43 0.80 -11.39 23.21
C PRO A 43 -0.62 -10.85 23.46
N GLU A 44 -0.98 -10.61 24.71
CA GLU A 44 -2.27 -10.04 25.13
C GLU A 44 -2.39 -8.59 24.67
N TRP A 45 -1.32 -7.79 24.79
CA TRP A 45 -1.29 -6.42 24.32
C TRP A 45 -1.51 -6.36 22.80
N ILE A 46 -0.83 -7.22 22.03
CA ILE A 46 -0.97 -7.28 20.58
C ILE A 46 -2.38 -7.74 20.19
N LYS A 47 -2.95 -8.70 20.94
CA LYS A 47 -4.32 -9.13 20.74
C LYS A 47 -5.33 -8.02 21.03
N GLY A 48 -5.11 -7.26 22.11
CA GLY A 48 -5.91 -6.08 22.44
C GLY A 48 -5.83 -5.02 21.35
N PHE A 49 -4.65 -4.79 20.77
CA PHE A 49 -4.48 -3.87 19.66
C PHE A 49 -5.21 -4.33 18.39
N GLU A 50 -5.16 -5.62 18.05
CA GLU A 50 -5.95 -6.20 16.95
C GLU A 50 -7.46 -5.96 17.16
N ILE A 51 -7.97 -6.26 18.35
CA ILE A 51 -9.38 -6.06 18.72
C ILE A 51 -9.76 -4.57 18.62
N HIS A 52 -8.91 -3.67 19.12
CA HIS A 52 -9.14 -2.22 19.02
C HIS A 52 -9.23 -1.76 17.56
N LEU A 53 -8.32 -2.20 16.69
CA LEU A 53 -8.37 -1.86 15.26
C LEU A 53 -9.64 -2.38 14.61
N ARG A 54 -10.09 -3.59 14.96
CA ARG A 54 -11.36 -4.15 14.48
C ARG A 54 -12.56 -3.36 15.00
N GLY A 55 -12.56 -2.95 16.28
CA GLY A 55 -13.59 -2.10 16.88
C GLY A 55 -13.71 -0.72 16.21
N ARG A 56 -12.61 -0.20 15.66
CA ARG A 56 -12.59 1.03 14.84
C ARG A 56 -13.08 0.83 13.39
N GLY A 57 -13.56 -0.35 13.03
CA GLY A 57 -14.01 -0.67 11.67
C GLY A 57 -12.88 -0.89 10.66
N CYS A 58 -11.62 -1.07 11.09
CA CYS A 58 -10.55 -1.36 10.15
C CYS A 58 -10.75 -2.73 9.48
N SER A 59 -10.52 -2.80 8.17
CA SER A 59 -10.52 -4.06 7.43
C SER A 59 -9.43 -5.01 7.93
N TRP A 60 -9.60 -6.33 7.74
CA TRP A 60 -8.57 -7.32 8.08
C TRP A 60 -7.23 -7.05 7.39
N ASN A 61 -7.24 -6.51 6.17
CA ASN A 61 -6.01 -6.12 5.46
C ASN A 61 -5.33 -4.91 6.11
N THR A 62 -6.09 -3.93 6.58
CA THR A 62 -5.56 -2.80 7.34
C THR A 62 -4.94 -3.27 8.66
N VAL A 63 -5.67 -4.11 9.40
CA VAL A 63 -5.21 -4.72 10.66
C VAL A 63 -3.89 -5.47 10.44
N SER A 64 -3.85 -6.39 9.48
CA SER A 64 -2.65 -7.14 9.12
C SER A 64 -1.50 -6.23 8.71
N THR A 65 -1.76 -5.16 7.95
CA THR A 65 -0.74 -4.20 7.54
C THR A 65 -0.10 -3.52 8.75
N TYR A 66 -0.91 -3.08 9.73
CA TYR A 66 -0.38 -2.44 10.94
C TYR A 66 0.37 -3.44 11.82
N LEU A 67 -0.15 -4.65 12.00
CA LEU A 67 0.50 -5.69 12.80
C LEU A 67 1.82 -6.16 12.19
N ARG A 68 1.89 -6.36 10.87
CA ARG A 68 3.15 -6.69 10.18
C ARG A 68 4.17 -5.56 10.26
N THR A 69 3.71 -4.31 10.16
CA THR A 69 4.58 -3.13 10.32
C THR A 69 5.11 -3.03 11.75
N PHE A 70 4.26 -3.29 12.74
CA PHE A 70 4.67 -3.32 14.15
C PHE A 70 5.66 -4.45 14.42
N ARG A 71 5.40 -5.66 13.91
CA ARG A 71 6.32 -6.80 14.00
C ARG A 71 7.70 -6.49 13.42
N ALA A 72 7.76 -5.85 12.24
CA ALA A 72 9.02 -5.45 11.63
C ALA A 72 9.82 -4.48 12.52
N VAL A 73 9.13 -3.52 13.16
CA VAL A 73 9.79 -2.59 14.09
C VAL A 73 10.22 -3.25 15.39
N TYR A 74 9.40 -4.15 15.94
CA TYR A 74 9.75 -4.93 17.13
C TYR A 74 11.00 -5.78 16.88
N ASN A 75 11.03 -6.53 15.77
CA ASN A 75 12.19 -7.34 15.39
C ASN A 75 13.45 -6.48 15.23
N ARG A 76 13.35 -5.31 14.58
CA ARG A 76 14.48 -4.37 14.48
C ARG A 76 14.98 -3.89 15.84
N ALA A 77 14.07 -3.68 16.80
CA ALA A 77 14.44 -3.31 18.16
C ALA A 77 15.14 -4.47 18.89
N VAL A 78 14.71 -5.71 18.67
CA VAL A 78 15.40 -6.92 19.17
C VAL A 78 16.82 -6.99 18.61
N ASP A 79 17.00 -6.82 17.30
CA ASP A 79 18.31 -6.86 16.64
C ASP A 79 19.26 -5.78 17.19
N CYS A 80 18.73 -4.60 17.53
CA CYS A 80 19.48 -3.50 18.15
C CYS A 80 19.59 -3.59 19.68
N ARG A 81 19.19 -4.70 20.30
CA ARG A 81 19.18 -4.91 21.77
C ARG A 81 18.31 -3.91 22.55
N GLY A 82 17.36 -3.26 21.89
CA GLY A 82 16.38 -2.35 22.49
C GLY A 82 15.07 -3.03 22.92
N ALA A 83 14.92 -4.32 22.64
CA ALA A 83 13.80 -5.16 23.08
C ALA A 83 14.29 -6.60 23.32
N VAL A 84 13.62 -7.33 24.22
CA VAL A 84 13.88 -8.75 24.45
C VAL A 84 13.18 -9.58 23.38
N TYR A 85 13.84 -10.61 22.85
CA TYR A 85 13.18 -11.53 21.94
C TYR A 85 12.14 -12.39 22.67
N VAL A 86 10.87 -12.32 22.23
CA VAL A 86 9.79 -13.16 22.74
C VAL A 86 9.30 -14.11 21.63
N PRO A 87 9.49 -15.43 21.77
CA PRO A 87 8.99 -16.40 20.82
C PRO A 87 7.47 -16.29 20.62
N HIS A 88 7.01 -16.43 19.38
CA HIS A 88 5.58 -16.46 19.03
C HIS A 88 4.75 -15.23 19.45
N LEU A 89 5.39 -14.09 19.72
CA LEU A 89 4.74 -12.87 20.19
C LEU A 89 3.54 -12.41 19.32
N PHE A 90 3.63 -12.60 18.00
CA PHE A 90 2.58 -12.22 17.04
C PHE A 90 1.73 -13.41 16.54
N ARG A 91 1.84 -14.60 17.15
CA ARG A 91 1.21 -15.84 16.65
C ARG A 91 -0.32 -15.81 16.73
N SER A 92 -0.88 -15.14 17.74
CA SER A 92 -2.32 -15.12 18.04
C SER A 92 -3.12 -14.06 17.26
N VAL A 93 -2.46 -13.31 16.37
CA VAL A 93 -3.07 -12.21 15.61
C VAL A 93 -2.96 -12.39 14.10
N TYR A 94 -3.92 -11.82 13.39
CA TYR A 94 -4.03 -11.92 11.95
C TYR A 94 -2.97 -11.08 11.22
N THR A 95 -2.06 -11.76 10.54
CA THR A 95 -1.02 -11.14 9.70
C THR A 95 -1.11 -11.57 8.23
N GLY A 96 -2.21 -12.21 7.83
CA GLY A 96 -2.46 -12.66 6.45
C GLY A 96 -2.95 -11.54 5.53
N THR A 97 -3.25 -11.88 4.27
CA THR A 97 -3.88 -10.99 3.28
C THR A 97 -5.18 -11.62 2.79
N ARG A 98 -6.27 -10.85 2.76
CA ARG A 98 -7.56 -11.25 2.18
C ARG A 98 -7.74 -10.60 0.80
N ALA A 99 -8.17 -11.39 -0.16
CA ALA A 99 -8.53 -10.95 -1.51
C ALA A 99 -9.94 -11.46 -1.87
N ASP A 100 -10.89 -11.21 -0.96
CA ASP A 100 -12.28 -11.66 -1.03
C ASP A 100 -13.12 -10.90 -2.06
N ARG A 101 -12.70 -9.70 -2.48
CA ARG A 101 -13.41 -8.90 -3.49
C ARG A 101 -12.79 -9.07 -4.89
N LYS A 102 -13.56 -9.62 -5.84
CA LYS A 102 -13.22 -9.59 -7.27
C LYS A 102 -13.16 -8.13 -7.75
N ARG A 103 -12.00 -7.72 -8.23
CA ARG A 103 -11.75 -6.36 -8.79
C ARG A 103 -11.53 -6.37 -10.30
N ALA A 104 -11.41 -7.57 -10.89
CA ALA A 104 -11.30 -7.72 -12.33
C ALA A 104 -12.65 -7.40 -12.97
N LEU A 105 -12.63 -6.47 -13.92
CA LEU A 105 -13.75 -6.24 -14.83
C LEU A 105 -13.90 -7.47 -15.73
N ASP A 106 -15.13 -7.82 -16.07
CA ASP A 106 -15.40 -8.83 -17.09
C ASP A 106 -15.24 -8.26 -18.50
N THR A 107 -15.36 -9.12 -19.50
CA THR A 107 -15.20 -8.74 -20.91
C THR A 107 -16.23 -7.70 -21.34
N GLU A 108 -17.47 -7.81 -20.87
CA GLU A 108 -18.55 -6.88 -21.22
C GLU A 108 -18.29 -5.48 -20.66
N ASP A 109 -17.84 -5.40 -19.41
CA ASP A 109 -17.49 -4.15 -18.76
C ASP A 109 -16.26 -3.50 -19.38
N ILE A 110 -15.25 -4.29 -19.75
CA ILE A 110 -14.10 -3.76 -20.51
C ILE A 110 -14.56 -3.23 -21.87
N GLN A 111 -15.42 -3.95 -22.60
CA GLN A 111 -15.94 -3.48 -23.88
C GLN A 111 -16.65 -2.14 -23.74
N LYS A 112 -17.47 -1.94 -22.69
CA LYS A 112 -18.11 -0.64 -22.40
C LYS A 112 -17.09 0.48 -22.24
N VAL A 113 -15.98 0.23 -21.54
CA VAL A 113 -14.91 1.23 -21.37
C VAL A 113 -14.23 1.61 -22.70
N PHE A 114 -14.21 0.73 -23.70
CA PHE A 114 -13.67 1.03 -25.03
C PHE A 114 -14.65 1.78 -25.95
N THR A 115 -15.94 1.84 -25.59
CA THR A 115 -16.91 2.59 -26.39
C THR A 115 -16.74 4.10 -26.24
N LYS A 116 -16.99 4.84 -27.33
CA LYS A 116 -16.90 6.30 -27.32
C LYS A 116 -17.96 6.88 -26.38
N LEU A 117 -17.52 7.66 -25.39
CA LEU A 117 -18.46 8.35 -24.49
C LEU A 117 -19.36 9.31 -25.28
N PRO A 118 -20.67 9.36 -24.95
CA PRO A 118 -21.63 10.21 -25.66
C PRO A 118 -21.24 11.69 -25.56
N GLN A 119 -21.64 12.49 -26.54
CA GLN A 119 -21.56 13.94 -26.47
C GLN A 119 -22.75 14.44 -25.66
N SER A 120 -22.57 14.49 -24.34
CA SER A 120 -23.58 14.93 -23.37
C SER A 120 -22.94 15.83 -22.33
N SER A 121 -23.69 16.79 -21.80
CA SER A 121 -23.25 17.68 -20.71
C SER A 121 -22.89 16.92 -19.43
N ALA A 122 -23.39 15.69 -19.26
CA ALA A 122 -23.02 14.81 -18.15
C ALA A 122 -21.59 14.23 -18.27
N VAL A 123 -20.99 14.27 -19.47
CA VAL A 123 -19.64 13.76 -19.73
C VAL A 123 -18.65 14.91 -19.74
N THR A 124 -17.85 15.01 -18.70
CA THR A 124 -16.81 16.04 -18.60
C THR A 124 -15.58 15.70 -19.46
N SER A 125 -14.76 16.72 -19.74
CA SER A 125 -13.46 16.52 -20.41
C SER A 125 -12.54 15.60 -19.59
N ASP A 126 -12.56 15.72 -18.26
CA ASP A 126 -11.75 14.87 -17.37
C ASP A 126 -12.19 13.40 -17.42
N MET A 127 -13.49 13.13 -17.57
CA MET A 127 -13.98 11.75 -17.75
C MET A 127 -13.47 11.14 -19.06
N ARG A 128 -13.48 11.90 -20.17
CA ARG A 128 -12.89 11.44 -21.44
C ARG A 128 -11.40 11.16 -21.28
N ARG A 129 -10.66 12.11 -20.70
CA ARG A 129 -9.23 11.94 -20.48
C ARG A 129 -8.91 10.73 -19.59
N THR A 130 -9.72 10.50 -18.56
CA THR A 130 -9.59 9.32 -17.69
C THR A 130 -9.83 8.03 -18.45
N GLN A 131 -10.86 7.97 -19.31
CA GLN A 131 -11.13 6.83 -20.17
C GLN A 131 -9.96 6.57 -21.13
N GLU A 132 -9.45 7.60 -21.80
CA GLU A 132 -8.32 7.50 -22.73
C GLU A 132 -7.05 6.97 -22.03
N LEU A 133 -6.74 7.49 -20.84
CA LEU A 133 -5.61 7.03 -20.05
C LEU A 133 -5.79 5.57 -19.60
N PHE A 134 -6.99 5.18 -19.17
CA PHE A 134 -7.28 3.79 -18.80
C PHE A 134 -7.11 2.84 -20.00
N VAL A 135 -7.68 3.20 -21.15
CA VAL A 135 -7.56 2.41 -22.39
C VAL A 135 -6.09 2.28 -22.80
N LEU A 136 -5.34 3.38 -22.74
CA LEU A 136 -3.91 3.36 -23.02
C LEU A 136 -3.15 2.44 -22.05
N MET A 137 -3.41 2.53 -20.74
CA MET A 137 -2.81 1.63 -19.74
C MET A 137 -3.10 0.16 -20.04
N PHE A 138 -4.35 -0.15 -20.42
CA PHE A 138 -4.75 -1.51 -20.79
C PHE A 138 -3.99 -2.02 -22.02
N LEU A 139 -3.97 -1.23 -23.10
CA LEU A 139 -3.29 -1.57 -24.36
C LEU A 139 -1.77 -1.70 -24.16
N LEU A 140 -1.18 -0.93 -23.25
CA LEU A 140 0.22 -1.05 -22.83
C LEU A 140 0.44 -2.18 -21.80
N ARG A 141 -0.22 -3.33 -22.02
CA ARG A 141 -0.10 -4.55 -21.20
C ARG A 141 -0.37 -4.33 -19.71
N GLY A 142 -1.34 -3.47 -19.37
CA GLY A 142 -1.69 -3.16 -17.98
C GLY A 142 -0.64 -2.30 -17.27
N LEU A 143 -0.05 -1.34 -17.99
CA LEU A 143 0.87 -0.35 -17.45
C LEU A 143 0.23 0.37 -16.25
N PRO A 144 0.87 0.42 -15.06
CA PRO A 144 0.33 1.20 -13.94
C PRO A 144 0.34 2.69 -14.23
N PHE A 145 -0.64 3.38 -13.67
CA PHE A 145 -0.80 4.82 -13.86
C PHE A 145 0.46 5.63 -13.50
N VAL A 146 1.14 5.29 -12.41
CA VAL A 146 2.38 5.99 -12.00
C VAL A 146 3.50 5.81 -13.02
N ASP A 147 3.55 4.68 -13.72
CA ASP A 147 4.57 4.46 -14.75
C ASP A 147 4.19 5.22 -16.03
N LEU A 148 2.89 5.23 -16.40
CA LEU A 148 2.38 6.03 -17.52
C LEU A 148 2.62 7.54 -17.30
N ALA A 149 2.37 8.05 -16.10
CA ALA A 149 2.51 9.47 -15.79
C ALA A 149 3.96 9.99 -15.91
N TYR A 150 4.95 9.10 -15.85
CA TYR A 150 6.37 9.42 -15.99
C TYR A 150 6.94 9.00 -17.34
N LEU A 151 6.13 8.38 -18.21
CA LEU A 151 6.55 7.92 -19.51
C LEU A 151 6.83 9.11 -20.43
N ARG A 152 7.95 9.08 -21.14
CA ARG A 152 8.42 10.15 -22.03
C ARG A 152 8.35 9.70 -23.47
N LYS A 153 8.23 10.66 -24.39
CA LYS A 153 8.32 10.38 -25.83
C LYS A 153 9.66 9.74 -26.21
N SER A 154 10.74 10.09 -25.51
CA SER A 154 12.07 9.49 -25.67
C SER A 154 12.13 8.01 -25.30
N ASP A 155 11.16 7.51 -24.55
CA ASP A 155 11.11 6.11 -24.12
C ASP A 155 10.56 5.20 -25.23
N LEU A 156 10.02 5.79 -26.31
CA LEU A 156 9.56 5.09 -27.51
C LEU A 156 10.66 5.12 -28.57
N HIS A 157 11.14 3.94 -28.95
CA HIS A 157 12.10 3.76 -30.04
C HIS A 157 11.72 2.53 -30.86
N ASP A 158 11.70 2.65 -32.19
CA ASP A 158 11.34 1.55 -33.11
C ASP A 158 10.05 0.81 -32.72
N ASN A 159 9.01 1.57 -32.33
CA ASN A 159 7.72 1.06 -31.84
C ASN A 159 7.76 0.24 -30.53
N VAL A 160 8.86 0.31 -29.79
CA VAL A 160 9.03 -0.34 -28.48
C VAL A 160 9.11 0.73 -27.38
N ILE A 161 8.34 0.55 -26.31
CA ILE A 161 8.36 1.45 -25.16
C ILE A 161 9.22 0.83 -24.07
N THR A 162 10.37 1.44 -23.81
CA THR A 162 11.30 0.98 -22.76
C THR A 162 11.26 1.90 -21.55
N TYR A 163 10.93 1.37 -20.37
CA TYR A 163 10.82 2.16 -19.14
C TYR A 163 11.23 1.36 -17.90
N ARG A 164 11.44 2.06 -16.77
CA ARG A 164 11.76 1.44 -15.48
C ARG A 164 10.59 1.58 -14.51
N ARG A 165 10.06 0.45 -14.02
CA ARG A 165 8.97 0.40 -13.05
C ARG A 165 9.31 1.23 -11.81
N ARG A 166 8.49 2.22 -11.48
CA ARG A 166 8.69 3.10 -10.32
C ARG A 166 8.66 2.34 -9.01
N LYS A 167 7.80 1.32 -8.89
CA LYS A 167 7.64 0.54 -7.66
C LYS A 167 8.76 -0.46 -7.41
N THR A 168 9.31 -1.09 -8.46
CA THR A 168 10.21 -2.24 -8.31
C THR A 168 11.59 -2.03 -8.93
N GLY A 169 11.80 -0.94 -9.67
CA GLY A 169 13.04 -0.68 -10.41
C GLY A 169 13.27 -1.60 -11.61
N ARG A 170 12.35 -2.52 -11.92
CA ARG A 170 12.49 -3.48 -13.02
C ARG A 170 12.38 -2.75 -14.37
N PRO A 171 13.37 -2.90 -15.29
CA PRO A 171 13.23 -2.43 -16.66
C PRO A 171 12.24 -3.31 -17.44
N LEU A 172 11.46 -2.69 -18.31
CA LEU A 172 10.47 -3.35 -19.18
C LEU A 172 10.53 -2.72 -20.59
N SER A 173 10.24 -3.55 -21.60
CA SER A 173 10.15 -3.22 -23.02
C SER A 173 8.93 -3.88 -23.65
#